data_AF-A0AAU2GN71-F1
#
_entry.id   AF-A0AAU2GN71-F1
#
_cell.length_a   1.000
_cell.length_b   1.000
_cell.length_c   1.000
_cell.angle_alpha   90.00
_cell.angle_beta   90.00
_cell.angle_gamma   90.00
#
_symmetry.space_group_name_H-M   'P 1'
#
loop_
_entity.id
_entity.type
_entity.pdbx_description
1 polymer ?
#
loop_
_entity_poly.entity_id
_entity_poly.type
_entity_poly.pdbx_seq_one_letter_code
_entity_poly.pdbx_strand_id
1 'polypeptide(L)' 'MPDDPGQLVEAITIAVREAGDHRIDLLLNRFKNVADLTDLMRLRRRLHGSAVLRSYS' A
#
# COMPACT_ATOMS: atom_id res chain seq x y z
N MET A 1 -0.12 14.40 -5.15
CA MET A 1 -0.49 13.14 -4.47
C MET A 1 -1.33 12.35 -5.46
N PRO A 2 -1.05 11.07 -5.73
CA PRO A 2 -1.74 10.32 -6.77
C PRO A 2 -3.22 10.10 -6.39
N ASP A 3 -4.08 10.19 -7.40
CA ASP A 3 -5.53 10.01 -7.26
C ASP A 3 -6.02 8.69 -7.85
N ASP A 4 -5.18 8.04 -8.66
CA ASP A 4 -5.43 6.69 -9.16
C ASP A 4 -5.23 5.65 -8.04
N PRO A 5 -6.24 4.80 -7.77
CA PRO A 5 -6.13 3.75 -6.76
C PRO A 5 -4.95 2.79 -6.99
N GLY A 6 -4.62 2.47 -8.24
CA GLY A 6 -3.48 1.60 -8.58
C GLY A 6 -2.13 2.21 -8.18
N GLN A 7 -1.94 3.50 -8.47
CA GLN A 7 -0.76 4.26 -8.04
C GLN A 7 -0.67 4.39 -6.52
N LEU A 8 -1.81 4.54 -5.83
CA LEU A 8 -1.85 4.55 -4.37
C LEU A 8 -1.45 3.20 -3.77
N VAL A 9 -1.87 2.07 -4.37
CA VAL A 9 -1.43 0.73 -3.94
C VAL A 9 0.10 0.60 -4.02
N GLU A 10 0.71 1.04 -5.11
CA GLU A 10 2.18 1.02 -5.28
C GLU A 10 2.85 1.92 -4.24
N ALA A 11 2.37 3.16 -4.09
CA ALA A 11 2.95 4.13 -3.17
C ALA A 11 2.88 3.66 -1.70
N ILE A 12 1.76 3.06 -1.28
CA ILE A 12 1.61 2.49 0.08
C ILE A 12 2.58 1.32 0.26
N THR A 13 2.69 0.44 -0.74
CA THR A 13 3.61 -0.71 -0.68
C THR A 13 5.06 -0.25 -0.49
N ILE A 14 5.49 0.79 -1.20
CA ILE A 14 6.82 1.39 -1.06
C ILE A 14 6.98 2.04 0.31
N ALA A 15 6.03 2.87 0.75
CA ALA A 15 6.12 3.58 2.03
C ALA A 15 6.19 2.62 3.24
N VAL A 16 5.48 1.50 3.18
CA VAL A 16 5.57 0.42 4.19
C VAL A 16 6.96 -0.21 4.22
N ARG A 17 7.60 -0.42 3.06
CA ARG A 17 8.96 -0.96 2.98
C ARG A 17 10.01 0.00 3.52
N GLU A 18 9.80 1.30 3.34
CA GLU A 18 10.67 2.38 3.81
C GLU A 18 10.45 2.75 5.28
N ALA A 19 9.49 2.12 5.97
CA ALA A 19 9.09 2.46 7.35
C ALA A 19 8.68 3.94 7.54
N GLY A 20 8.08 4.54 6.51
CA GLY A 20 7.67 5.94 6.52
C GLY A 20 6.28 6.16 7.11
N ASP A 21 6.12 6.08 8.43
CA ASP A 21 4.81 6.11 9.12
C ASP A 21 3.90 7.28 8.72
N HIS A 22 4.46 8.51 8.67
CA HIS A 22 3.69 9.69 8.28
C HIS A 22 3.21 9.64 6.81
N ARG A 23 4.04 9.08 5.92
CA ARG A 23 3.71 8.93 4.50
C ARG A 23 2.65 7.87 4.29
N ILE A 24 2.68 6.79 5.08
CA ILE A 24 1.67 5.73 5.06
C ILE A 24 0.30 6.31 5.45
N ASP A 25 0.23 7.11 6.52
CA ASP A 25 -1.04 7.70 6.99
C ASP A 25 -1.69 8.60 5.94
N LEU A 26 -0.92 9.48 5.30
CA LEU A 26 -1.39 10.34 4.21
C LEU A 26 -1.94 9.52 3.03
N LEU A 27 -1.22 8.48 2.62
CA LEU A 27 -1.61 7.64 1.48
C LEU A 27 -2.86 6.81 1.79
N LEU A 28 -2.97 6.25 3.00
CA LEU A 28 -4.17 5.52 3.45
C LEU A 28 -5.38 6.43 3.53
N ASN A 29 -5.20 7.65 4.04
CA ASN A 29 -6.26 8.64 4.13
C ASN A 29 -6.80 9.05 2.74
N ARG A 30 -5.98 9.00 1.68
CA ARG A 30 -6.45 9.19 0.31
C ARG A 30 -7.10 7.93 -0.24
N PHE A 31 -6.45 6.78 -0.06
CA PHE A 31 -6.89 5.50 -0.59
C PHE A 31 -8.31 5.14 -0.14
N LYS A 32 -8.66 5.39 1.12
CA LYS A 32 -10.02 5.15 1.64
C LYS A 32 -11.14 5.90 0.91
N ASN A 33 -10.82 7.01 0.25
CA ASN A 33 -11.80 7.87 -0.42
C ASN A 33 -11.99 7.53 -1.90
N VAL A 34 -11.03 6.82 -2.52
CA VAL A 34 -10.99 6.62 -3.98
C VAL A 34 -10.93 5.16 -4.40
N ALA A 35 -10.51 4.26 -3.50
CA ALA A 35 -10.31 2.84 -3.81
C ALA A 35 -11.60 2.04 -3.67
N ASP A 36 -11.71 0.99 -4.50
CA ASP A 36 -12.76 -0.01 -4.39
C ASP A 36 -12.27 -1.29 -3.68
N LEU A 37 -13.15 -2.30 -3.59
CA LEU A 37 -12.81 -3.59 -3.01
C LEU A 37 -11.69 -4.32 -3.77
N THR A 38 -11.63 -4.18 -5.09
CA THR A 38 -10.61 -4.80 -5.94
C THR A 38 -9.23 -4.26 -5.58
N ASP A 39 -9.13 -2.96 -5.38
CA ASP A 39 -7.89 -2.28 -5.01
C ASP A 39 -7.46 -2.64 -3.59
N LEU A 40 -8.40 -2.74 -2.64
CA LEU A 40 -8.12 -3.25 -1.29
C LEU A 40 -7.54 -4.67 -1.34
N MET A 41 -8.12 -5.56 -2.16
CA MET A 41 -7.61 -6.93 -2.34
C MET A 41 -6.22 -6.96 -3.01
N ARG A 42 -5.92 -6.03 -3.94
CA ARG A 42 -4.58 -5.87 -4.53
C ARG A 42 -3.57 -5.42 -3.48
N LEU A 43 -3.90 -4.41 -2.68
CA LEU A 43 -3.04 -3.93 -1.60
C LEU A 43 -2.72 -5.03 -0.61
N ARG A 44 -3.73 -5.77 -0.14
CA ARG A 44 -3.54 -6.92 0.76
C ARG A 44 -2.56 -7.94 0.18
N ARG A 45 -2.74 -8.33 -1.09
CA ARG A 45 -1.85 -9.29 -1.76
C ARG A 45 -0.40 -8.80 -1.82
N ARG A 46 -0.18 -7.51 -2.10
CA ARG A 46 1.18 -6.95 -2.19
C ARG A 46 1.87 -6.85 -0.84
N LEU A 47 1.15 -6.43 0.21
CA LEU A 47 1.71 -6.35 1.56
C LEU A 47 2.04 -7.73 2.13
N HIS A 48 1.13 -8.71 1.98
CA HIS A 48 1.37 -10.08 2.44
C HIS A 48 2.38 -10.85 1.56
N GLY A 49 2.33 -10.69 0.24
CA GLY A 49 3.32 -11.29 -0.66
C GLY A 49 4.74 -10.76 -0.42
N SER A 50 4.86 -9.50 0.02
CA SER A 50 6.15 -8.92 0.39
C SER A 50 6.68 -9.38 1.75
N ALA A 51 5.84 -9.94 2.63
CA ALA A 51 6.26 -10.47 3.93
C ALA A 51 6.92 -11.86 3.81
N VAL A 52 6.55 -12.66 2.80
CA VAL A 52 7.13 -14.00 2.58
C VAL A 52 8.64 -13.94 2.30
N LEU A 53 9.14 -12.85 1.72
CA LEU A 53 10.57 -12.69 1.43
C LEU A 53 11.40 -12.27 2.66
N ARG A 54 10.77 -11.89 3.79
CA ARG A 54 11.49 -11.48 5.01
C ARG A 54 11.70 -12.62 6.01
N SER A 55 11.04 -13.76 5.82
CA SER A 55 11.18 -14.93 6.69
C SER A 55 12.24 -15.94 6.24
N TYR A 56 12.98 -15.64 5.15
CA TYR A 56 14.06 -16.46 4.62
C TYR A 56 15.37 -15.66 4.46
N SER A 57 15.73 -14.83 5.45
CA SER A 57 17.05 -14.18 5.54
C SER A 57 17.55 -14.20 6.96
#